data_AF-A0A2D8A9I4-F1
#
_entry.id   AF-A0A2D8A9I4-F1
#
_cell.length_a   1.000
_cell.length_b   1.000
_cell.length_c   1.000
_cell.angle_alpha   90.00
_cell.angle_beta   90.00
_cell.angle_gamma   90.00
#
_symmetry.space_group_name_H-M   'P 1'
#
loop_
_entity.id
_entity.type
_entity.pdbx_description
1 polymer ?
#
loop_
_entity_poly.entity_id
_entity_poly.type
_entity_poly.pdbx_seq_one_letter_code
_entity_poly.pdbx_strand_id
1 'polypeptide(L)'
;MLTLMETIRQTLPFDQPEAYLCQKECIGCPKKLMEYLENELLNWQEILDDGGQPSLGAISRLANTGRKIHLVLEKNGLVTPLS
;
A
#
# COMPACT_ATOMS: atom_id res chain seq x y z
N MET A 1 5.69 -8.50 -10.42
CA MET A 1 4.49 -8.08 -9.66
C MET A 1 4.47 -8.67 -8.28
N LEU A 2 4.52 -10.00 -8.12
CA LEU A 2 4.58 -10.67 -6.81
C LEU A 2 5.63 -10.06 -5.86
N THR A 3 6.87 -9.90 -6.31
CA THR A 3 7.94 -9.27 -5.52
C THR A 3 7.62 -7.83 -5.08
N LEU A 4 6.94 -7.05 -5.92
CA LEU A 4 6.52 -5.69 -5.59
C LEU A 4 5.43 -5.72 -4.51
N MET A 5 4.44 -6.60 -4.66
CA MET A 5 3.36 -6.76 -3.67
C MET A 5 3.94 -7.20 -2.31
N GLU A 6 4.87 -8.14 -2.31
CA GLU A 6 5.58 -8.59 -1.10
C GLU A 6 6.36 -7.44 -0.45
N THR A 7 7.10 -6.67 -1.24
CA THR A 7 7.82 -5.49 -0.74
C THR A 7 6.86 -4.48 -0.10
N ILE A 8 5.71 -4.21 -0.74
CA ILE A 8 4.69 -3.32 -0.20
C ILE A 8 4.17 -3.84 1.15
N ARG A 9 3.87 -5.14 1.26
CA ARG A 9 3.40 -5.77 2.50
C ARG A 9 4.42 -5.72 3.64
N GLN A 10 5.70 -5.88 3.32
CA GLN A 10 6.79 -5.82 4.32
C GLN A 10 7.11 -4.39 4.77
N THR A 11 6.83 -3.40 3.93
CA THR A 11 7.19 -2.00 4.18
C THR A 11 6.08 -1.22 4.88
N LEU A 12 4.82 -1.58 4.65
CA LEU A 12 3.66 -0.87 5.20
C LEU A 12 2.99 -1.66 6.33
N PRO A 13 2.34 -0.97 7.28
CA PRO A 13 1.91 -1.57 8.54
C PRO A 13 0.53 -2.26 8.41
N PHE A 14 0.39 -3.20 7.47
CA PHE A 14 -0.87 -3.94 7.25
C PHE A 14 -1.29 -4.76 8.48
N ASP A 15 -0.34 -5.23 9.27
CA ASP A 15 -0.61 -6.02 10.48
C ASP A 15 -0.75 -5.17 11.75
N GLN A 16 -0.71 -3.83 11.65
CA GLN A 16 -0.83 -2.92 12.80
C GLN A 16 -2.21 -2.26 12.80
N PRO A 17 -3.11 -2.60 13.74
CA PRO A 17 -4.46 -2.03 13.82
C PRO A 17 -4.48 -0.49 13.86
N GLU A 18 -3.45 0.12 14.44
CA GLU A 18 -3.29 1.57 14.57
C GLU A 18 -3.32 2.29 13.21
N ALA A 19 -2.83 1.65 12.15
CA ALA A 19 -2.85 2.18 10.78
C ALA A 19 -4.27 2.26 10.20
N TYR A 20 -5.22 1.51 10.78
CA TYR A 20 -6.63 1.44 10.38
C TYR A 20 -7.56 2.24 11.32
N LEU A 21 -7.01 2.87 12.37
CA LEU A 21 -7.80 3.73 13.27
C LEU A 21 -7.94 5.15 12.70
N CYS A 22 -9.10 5.76 12.90
CA CYS A 22 -9.33 7.15 12.55
C CYS A 22 -8.70 8.07 13.62
N GLN A 23 -7.75 8.92 13.22
CA GLN A 23 -7.01 9.80 14.14
C GLN A 23 -7.64 11.19 14.35
N LYS A 24 -8.86 11.44 13.83
CA LYS A 24 -9.58 12.74 13.78
C LYS A 24 -8.87 13.86 13.01
N GLU A 25 -7.57 14.07 13.26
CA GLU A 25 -6.69 14.97 12.53
C GLU A 25 -5.60 14.13 11.85
N CYS A 26 -5.47 14.26 10.53
CA CYS A 26 -4.48 13.51 9.75
C CYS A 26 -4.13 14.25 8.45
N ILE A 27 -2.90 14.09 7.97
CA ILE A 27 -2.48 14.60 6.65
C ILE A 27 -2.80 13.53 5.62
N GLY A 28 -4.02 13.55 5.08
CA GLY A 28 -4.56 12.44 4.31
C GLY A 28 -4.88 11.25 5.22
N CYS A 29 -6.04 10.61 5.04
CA CYS A 29 -6.52 9.61 5.99
C CYS A 29 -5.76 8.28 5.86
N PRO A 30 -4.96 7.85 6.87
CA PRO A 30 -4.19 6.62 6.82
C PRO A 30 -5.08 5.39 6.63
N LYS A 31 -6.16 5.31 7.41
CA LYS A 31 -7.17 4.26 7.31
C LYS A 31 -7.64 4.04 5.86
N LYS A 32 -8.12 5.09 5.21
CA LYS A 32 -8.65 4.99 3.84
C LYS A 32 -7.58 4.60 2.82
N LEU A 33 -6.34 5.05 3.03
CA LEU A 33 -5.23 4.71 2.13
C LEU A 33 -4.78 3.26 2.32
N MET A 34 -4.75 2.76 3.56
CA MET A 34 -4.49 1.35 3.86
C MET A 34 -5.58 0.46 3.26
N GLU A 35 -6.86 0.78 3.47
CA GLU A 35 -7.99 0.08 2.88
C GLU A 35 -7.93 0.07 1.34
N TYR A 36 -7.60 1.21 0.73
CA TYR A 36 -7.45 1.29 -0.73
C TYR A 36 -6.31 0.40 -1.23
N LEU A 37 -5.14 0.47 -0.59
CA LEU A 37 -3.97 -0.30 -1.03
C LEU A 37 -4.17 -1.80 -0.81
N GLU A 38 -4.83 -2.20 0.27
CA GLU A 38 -5.18 -3.59 0.52
C GLU A 38 -6.08 -4.16 -0.58
N ASN A 39 -7.10 -3.40 -1.00
CA ASN A 39 -7.93 -3.78 -2.14
C ASN A 39 -7.14 -3.85 -3.45
N GLU A 40 -6.21 -2.92 -3.71
CA GLU A 40 -5.34 -3.00 -4.89
C GLU A 40 -4.48 -4.28 -4.88
N LEU A 41 -3.92 -4.65 -3.72
CA LEU A 41 -3.13 -5.88 -3.61
C LEU A 41 -3.98 -7.13 -3.80
N LEU A 42 -5.21 -7.16 -3.27
CA LEU A 42 -6.15 -8.26 -3.49
C LEU A 42 -6.49 -8.39 -4.98
N ASN A 43 -6.86 -7.29 -5.64
CA ASN A 43 -7.18 -7.29 -7.07
C ASN A 43 -6.00 -7.80 -7.91
N TRP A 44 -4.77 -7.39 -7.59
CA TRP A 44 -3.58 -7.88 -8.30
C TRP A 44 -3.30 -9.36 -8.01
N GLN A 45 -3.58 -9.83 -6.80
CA GLN A 45 -3.45 -11.26 -6.48
C GLN A 45 -4.42 -12.09 -7.33
N GLU A 46 -5.70 -11.70 -7.39
CA GLU A 46 -6.71 -12.37 -8.20
C GLU A 46 -6.31 -12.42 -9.69
N ILE A 47 -5.86 -11.29 -10.26
CA ILE A 47 -5.39 -11.23 -11.65
C ILE A 47 -4.22 -12.22 -11.89
N LEU A 48 -3.28 -12.31 -10.95
CA LEU A 48 -2.12 -13.20 -11.09
C LEU A 48 -2.52 -14.67 -10.94
N ASP A 49 -3.42 -14.98 -10.01
CA ASP A 49 -3.94 -16.33 -9.78
C ASP A 49 -4.69 -16.86 -11.01
N ASP A 50 -5.37 -15.97 -11.74
CA ASP A 50 -6.03 -16.26 -13.02
C ASP A 50 -5.05 -16.33 -14.22
N GLY A 51 -3.74 -16.24 -13.98
CA GLY A 51 -2.69 -16.30 -15.02
C GLY A 51 -2.49 -14.98 -15.78
N GLY A 52 -3.10 -13.90 -15.32
CA GLY A 52 -2.94 -12.56 -15.89
C GLY A 52 -1.51 -12.02 -15.73
N GLN A 53 -1.03 -11.31 -16.75
CA GLN A 53 0.29 -10.70 -16.73
C GLN A 53 0.19 -9.17 -16.67
N PRO A 54 0.70 -8.52 -15.62
CA PRO A 54 0.68 -7.07 -15.52
C PRO A 54 1.68 -6.44 -16.50
N SER A 55 1.27 -5.33 -17.11
CA SER A 55 2.17 -4.51 -17.90
C SER A 55 3.19 -3.77 -17.02
N LEU A 56 4.29 -3.31 -17.62
CA LEU A 56 5.25 -2.43 -16.93
C LEU A 56 4.60 -1.15 -16.41
N GLY A 57 3.61 -0.61 -17.11
CA GLY A 57 2.84 0.55 -16.67
C GLY A 57 2.01 0.27 -15.42
N ALA A 58 1.41 -0.91 -15.33
CA ALA A 58 0.66 -1.34 -14.14
C ALA A 58 1.57 -1.52 -12.92
N ILE A 59 2.72 -2.18 -13.11
CA ILE A 59 3.75 -2.33 -12.07
C ILE A 59 4.21 -0.96 -11.58
N SER A 60 4.53 -0.05 -12.51
CA SER A 60 4.97 1.31 -12.18
C SER A 60 3.90 2.11 -11.43
N ARG A 61 2.63 1.92 -11.78
CA ARG A 61 1.51 2.58 -11.09
C ARG A 61 1.40 2.09 -9.64
N LEU A 62 1.40 0.77 -9.42
CA LEU A 62 1.31 0.20 -8.08
C LEU A 62 2.49 0.62 -7.20
N ALA A 63 3.72 0.61 -7.73
CA ALA A 63 4.90 1.05 -7.01
C ALA A 63 4.79 2.53 -6.60
N ASN A 64 4.34 3.39 -7.50
CA ASN A 64 4.12 4.82 -7.20
C ASN A 64 3.01 5.04 -6.18
N THR A 65 1.92 4.26 -6.25
CA THR A 65 0.84 4.27 -5.26
C THR A 65 1.39 3.92 -3.87
N GLY A 66 2.10 2.79 -3.75
CA GLY A 66 2.73 2.36 -2.50
C GLY A 66 3.66 3.43 -1.91
N ARG A 67 4.53 4.03 -2.75
CA ARG A 67 5.44 5.11 -2.31
C ARG A 67 4.68 6.35 -1.81
N LYS A 68 3.62 6.77 -2.50
CA LYS A 68 2.82 7.93 -2.08
C LYS A 68 2.10 7.67 -0.76
N ILE A 69 1.58 6.46 -0.57
CA ILE A 69 0.91 6.06 0.67
C ILE A 69 1.93 6.00 1.81
N HIS A 70 3.09 5.40 1.59
CA HIS A 70 4.19 5.42 2.56
C HIS A 70 4.50 6.84 3.06
N LEU A 71 4.68 7.80 2.14
CA LEU A 71 4.96 9.20 2.50
C LEU A 71 3.85 9.83 3.34
N VAL A 72 2.59 9.44 3.13
CA VAL A 72 1.48 9.89 3.96
C VAL A 72 1.56 9.25 5.34
N LEU A 73 1.79 7.94 5.43
CA LEU A 73 1.93 7.25 6.72
C LEU A 73 3.10 7.80 7.54
N GLU A 74 4.22 8.10 6.90
CA GLU A 74 5.40 8.71 7.52
C GLU A 74 5.03 10.08 8.15
N LYS A 75 4.30 10.92 7.41
CA LYS A 75 3.81 12.22 7.92
C LYS A 75 2.82 12.10 9.07
N ASN A 76 2.13 10.96 9.18
CA ASN A 76 1.23 10.65 10.29
C ASN A 76 1.93 9.81 11.39
N GLY A 77 3.25 9.62 11.30
CA GLY A 77 4.05 8.92 12.32
C GLY A 77 3.80 7.41 12.42
N LEU A 78 3.24 6.80 11.37
CA LEU A 78 2.86 5.38 11.36
C LEU A 78 3.94 4.46 10.79
N VAL A 79 4.92 5.00 10.09
CA VAL A 79 6.08 4.28 9.54
C VAL A 79 7.33 5.14 9.61
N THR A 80 8.50 4.49 9.53
CA THR A 80 9.79 5.18 9.40
C THR A 80 10.05 5.59 7.96
N PRO A 81 10.85 6.64 7.69
CA PRO A 81 11.26 7.00 6.33
C PRO A 81 11.95 5.85 5.59
N LEU A 82 11.72 5.75 4.27
CA LEU A 82 12.47 4.83 3.41
C LEU A 82 13.94 5.24 3.40
N SER A 83 14.83 4.29 3.70
CA SER A 83 16.29 4.46 3.68
C SER A 83 16.84 4.51 2.25
#